data_AF-A0AA85G775-F1
#
_entry.id   AF-A0AA85G775-F1
#
_cell.length_a   1.000
_cell.length_b   1.000
_cell.length_c   1.000
_cell.angle_alpha   90.00
_cell.angle_beta   90.00
_cell.angle_gamma   90.00
#
_symmetry.space_group_name_H-M   'P 1'
#
loop_
_entity.id
_entity.type
_entity.pdbx_description
1 polymer ?
#
loop_
_entity_poly.entity_id
_entity_poly.type
_entity_poly.pdbx_seq_one_letter_code
_entity_poly.pdbx_strand_id
1 'polypeptide(L)'
;MNHLLAKKVPEGQLLFSYRWLLLDFKRELQYNDIFPVWETIWASRQLVTYDFGIFFALALIEYYRDIIIYYNMDITEIIRFYNELTEQHDCVTLLELARSFVFQLQHLMVER
;
A
#
# COMPACT_ATOMS: atom_id res chain seq x y z
N MET A 1 -3.57 -14.52 -34.65
CA MET A 1 -2.33 -14.18 -33.91
C MET A 1 -2.60 -13.10 -32.86
N ASN A 2 -3.66 -13.26 -32.03
CA ASN A 2 -4.09 -12.28 -31.01
C ASN A 2 -4.65 -13.00 -29.75
N HIS A 3 -4.07 -14.14 -29.37
CA HIS A 3 -4.56 -14.94 -28.23
C HIS A 3 -3.53 -15.13 -27.11
N LEU A 4 -2.40 -14.42 -27.13
CA LEU A 4 -1.29 -14.60 -26.15
C LEU A 4 -0.95 -13.36 -25.30
N LEU A 5 -1.70 -12.26 -25.40
CA LEU A 5 -1.44 -11.04 -24.59
C LEU A 5 -2.57 -10.66 -23.63
N ALA A 6 -3.48 -11.58 -23.33
CA ALA A 6 -4.22 -11.54 -22.07
C ALA A 6 -3.58 -12.57 -21.15
N LYS A 7 -2.33 -12.31 -20.72
CA LYS A 7 -1.77 -13.02 -19.57
C LYS A 7 -2.70 -12.64 -18.43
N LYS A 8 -3.69 -13.51 -18.17
CA LYS A 8 -4.66 -13.38 -17.07
C LYS A 8 -3.82 -13.00 -15.86
N VAL A 9 -3.96 -11.76 -15.38
CA VAL A 9 -3.30 -11.34 -14.14
C VAL A 9 -3.68 -12.44 -13.14
N PRO A 10 -2.72 -13.20 -12.61
CA PRO A 10 -3.00 -14.31 -11.72
C PRO A 10 -3.97 -13.82 -10.65
N GLU A 11 -5.15 -14.41 -10.60
CA GLU A 11 -6.19 -14.11 -9.61
C GLU A 11 -5.57 -14.40 -8.23
N GLY A 12 -5.06 -13.35 -7.57
CA GLY A 12 -4.38 -13.47 -6.27
C GLY A 12 -3.07 -12.71 -6.09
N GLN A 13 -2.60 -11.90 -7.05
CA GLN A 13 -1.33 -11.16 -6.90
C GLN A 13 -1.25 -10.22 -5.68
N LEU A 14 -2.40 -9.76 -5.14
CA LEU A 14 -2.47 -8.86 -3.97
C LEU A 14 -3.08 -9.52 -2.72
N LEU A 15 -3.21 -10.86 -2.67
CA LEU A 15 -3.71 -11.55 -1.47
C LEU A 15 -2.82 -11.29 -0.24
N PHE A 16 -1.55 -10.95 -0.45
CA PHE A 16 -0.63 -10.62 0.65
C PHE A 16 -1.08 -9.37 1.43
N SER A 17 -1.67 -8.37 0.74
CA SER A 17 -2.13 -7.13 1.37
C SER A 17 -3.50 -7.26 2.03
N TYR A 18 -4.15 -8.43 1.93
CA TYR A 18 -5.44 -8.69 2.58
C TYR A 18 -5.33 -8.53 4.11
N ARG A 19 -4.24 -9.03 4.71
CA ARG A 19 -3.98 -8.91 6.16
C ARG A 19 -3.91 -7.45 6.60
N TRP A 20 -3.33 -6.60 5.78
CA TRP A 20 -3.14 -5.18 6.09
C TRP A 20 -4.47 -4.45 6.18
N LEU A 21 -5.31 -4.60 5.15
CA LEU A 21 -6.60 -3.92 5.10
C LEU A 21 -7.61 -4.51 6.09
N LEU A 22 -7.58 -5.83 6.33
CA LEU A 22 -8.51 -6.47 7.27
C LEU A 22 -8.26 -6.05 8.73
N LEU A 23 -7.01 -5.79 9.08
CA LEU A 23 -6.60 -5.49 10.45
C LEU A 23 -6.19 -4.02 10.64
N ASP A 24 -6.54 -3.15 9.69
CA ASP A 24 -6.17 -1.73 9.68
C ASP A 24 -4.69 -1.51 9.99
N PHE A 25 -3.80 -2.31 9.39
CA PHE A 25 -2.33 -2.25 9.56
C PHE A 25 -1.82 -2.48 10.99
N LYS A 26 -2.67 -2.86 11.95
CA LYS A 26 -2.32 -3.08 13.37
C LYS A 26 -1.18 -4.07 13.57
N ARG A 27 -1.04 -5.04 12.66
CA ARG A 27 -0.01 -6.09 12.73
C ARG A 27 1.24 -5.78 11.90
N GLU A 28 1.28 -4.65 11.20
CA GLU A 28 2.47 -4.24 10.43
C GLU A 28 3.25 -3.12 11.10
N LEU A 29 2.58 -2.30 11.92
CA LEU A 29 3.17 -1.08 12.48
C LEU A 29 3.45 -1.24 13.97
N GLN A 30 4.44 -0.48 14.47
CA GLN A 30 4.71 -0.42 15.90
C GLN A 30 3.52 0.17 16.66
N TYR A 31 3.37 -0.25 17.91
CA TYR A 31 2.28 0.23 18.77
C TYR A 31 2.27 1.75 18.94
N ASN A 32 3.43 2.42 18.92
CA ASN A 32 3.48 3.88 19.03
C ASN A 32 3.08 4.59 17.73
N ASP A 33 3.34 3.97 16.58
CA ASP A 33 3.17 4.59 15.27
C ASP A 33 1.80 4.28 14.63
N ILE A 34 1.12 3.24 15.10
CA ILE A 34 -0.22 2.88 14.60
C ILE A 34 -1.26 3.96 14.91
N PHE A 35 -1.16 4.65 16.05
CA PHE A 35 -2.14 5.67 16.44
C PHE A 35 -2.15 6.87 15.49
N PRO A 36 -1.01 7.53 15.20
CA PRO A 36 -0.96 8.60 14.20
C PRO A 36 -1.48 8.18 12.81
N VAL A 37 -1.21 6.93 12.40
CA VAL A 37 -1.69 6.40 11.12
C VAL A 37 -3.21 6.27 11.13
N TRP A 38 -3.80 5.73 12.19
CA TRP A 38 -5.27 5.64 12.34
C TRP A 38 -5.94 7.00 12.42
N GLU A 39 -5.38 7.92 13.20
CA GLU A 39 -5.88 9.30 13.29
C GLU A 39 -5.87 9.96 11.91
N THR A 40 -4.82 9.74 11.12
CA THR A 40 -4.72 10.26 9.75
C THR A 40 -5.74 9.60 8.82
N ILE A 41 -5.89 8.26 8.86
CA ILE A 41 -6.90 7.54 8.07
C ILE A 41 -8.30 8.06 8.39
N TRP A 42 -8.65 8.16 9.68
CA TRP A 42 -9.96 8.63 10.10
C TRP A 42 -10.20 10.11 9.76
N ALA A 43 -9.20 10.98 9.93
CA ALA A 43 -9.29 12.38 9.54
C ALA A 43 -9.43 12.54 8.01
N SER A 44 -8.67 11.76 7.24
CA SER A 44 -8.69 11.82 5.78
C SER A 44 -10.04 11.40 5.17
N ARG A 45 -10.79 10.52 5.85
CA ARG A 45 -12.15 10.10 5.47
C ARG A 45 -13.10 11.28 5.29
N GLN A 46 -12.95 12.30 6.13
CA GLN A 46 -13.82 13.48 6.11
C GLN A 46 -13.27 14.61 5.25
N LEU A 47 -11.95 14.64 5.03
CA LEU A 47 -11.26 15.77 4.40
C LEU A 47 -10.88 15.54 2.93
N VAL A 48 -10.52 14.31 2.55
CA VAL A 48 -9.84 14.04 1.28
C VAL A 48 -10.44 12.86 0.52
N THR A 49 -10.56 11.69 1.16
CA THR A 49 -11.06 10.47 0.50
C THR A 49 -11.52 9.43 1.52
N TYR A 50 -12.57 8.67 1.19
CA TYR A 50 -13.09 7.60 2.05
C TYR A 50 -12.14 6.39 2.16
N ASP A 51 -11.30 6.16 1.15
CA ASP A 51 -10.50 4.94 1.00
C ASP A 51 -8.99 5.18 1.20
N PHE A 52 -8.63 6.06 2.14
CA PHE A 52 -7.22 6.41 2.39
C PHE A 52 -6.35 5.21 2.77
N GLY A 53 -6.92 4.19 3.41
CA GLY A 53 -6.23 2.93 3.71
C GLY A 53 -5.68 2.21 2.47
N ILE A 54 -6.34 2.35 1.30
CA ILE A 54 -5.85 1.79 0.03
C ILE A 54 -4.62 2.55 -0.44
N PHE A 55 -4.61 3.87 -0.32
CA PHE A 55 -3.43 4.68 -0.67
C PHE A 55 -2.26 4.42 0.27
N PHE A 56 -2.54 4.12 1.54
CA PHE A 56 -1.50 3.70 2.48
C PHE A 56 -0.94 2.32 2.14
N ALA A 57 -1.79 1.35 1.76
CA ALA A 57 -1.31 0.06 1.24
C ALA A 57 -0.48 0.22 -0.05
N LEU A 58 -0.90 1.11 -0.95
CA LEU A 58 -0.14 1.45 -2.16
C LEU A 58 1.21 2.07 -1.79
N ALA A 59 1.26 2.92 -0.76
CA ALA A 59 2.51 3.51 -0.30
C ALA A 59 3.50 2.49 0.24
N LEU A 60 3.04 1.48 0.97
CA LEU A 60 3.87 0.35 1.38
C LEU A 60 4.45 -0.42 0.19
N ILE A 61 3.67 -0.59 -0.88
CA ILE A 61 4.16 -1.26 -2.10
C ILE A 61 5.17 -0.41 -2.84
N GLU A 62 4.86 0.88 -3.05
CA GLU A 62 5.75 1.79 -3.77
C GLU A 62 7.07 2.02 -3.03
N TYR A 63 7.04 2.16 -1.70
CA TYR A 63 8.24 2.40 -0.90
C TYR A 63 9.29 1.28 -1.04
N TYR A 64 8.85 0.03 -1.18
CA TYR A 64 9.75 -1.13 -1.35
C TYR A 64 9.83 -1.63 -2.81
N ARG A 65 9.20 -0.94 -3.76
CA ARG A 65 9.10 -1.35 -5.16
C ARG A 65 10.46 -1.67 -5.77
N ASP A 66 11.43 -0.80 -5.59
CA ASP A 66 12.74 -0.94 -6.23
C ASP A 66 13.49 -2.17 -5.71
N ILE A 67 13.33 -2.50 -4.42
CA ILE A 67 13.88 -3.72 -3.81
C ILE A 67 13.23 -4.96 -4.42
N ILE A 68 11.90 -4.99 -4.45
CA ILE A 68 11.12 -6.13 -4.97
C ILE A 68 11.50 -6.41 -6.43
N ILE A 69 11.61 -5.36 -7.25
CA ILE A 69 11.98 -5.47 -8.67
C ILE A 69 13.45 -5.87 -8.83
N TYR A 70 14.37 -5.28 -8.06
CA TYR A 70 15.80 -5.58 -8.15
C TYR A 70 16.12 -7.05 -7.85
N TYR A 71 15.47 -7.62 -6.82
CA TYR A 71 15.63 -9.03 -6.47
C TYR A 71 14.73 -9.97 -7.27
N ASN A 72 13.85 -9.43 -8.14
CA ASN A 72 12.88 -10.19 -8.93
C ASN A 72 12.08 -11.19 -8.05
N MET A 73 11.58 -10.69 -6.92
CA MET A 73 10.95 -11.52 -5.89
C MET A 73 9.64 -12.14 -6.38
N ASP A 74 9.41 -13.41 -6.04
CA ASP A 74 8.12 -14.06 -6.24
C ASP A 74 7.10 -13.68 -5.14
N ILE A 75 5.83 -14.06 -5.30
CA ILE A 75 4.76 -13.74 -4.34
C ILE A 75 5.07 -14.29 -2.93
N THR A 76 5.69 -15.46 -2.83
CA THR A 76 6.01 -16.09 -1.55
C THR A 76 7.13 -15.34 -0.83
N GLU A 77 8.13 -14.89 -1.58
CA GLU A 77 9.23 -14.05 -1.11
C GLU A 77 8.72 -12.67 -0.69
N ILE A 78 7.81 -12.06 -1.45
CA ILE A 78 7.16 -10.79 -1.09
C ILE A 78 6.40 -10.93 0.23
N ILE A 79 5.63 -12.01 0.42
CA ILE A 79 4.93 -12.26 1.68
C ILE A 79 5.92 -12.38 2.84
N ARG A 80 7.00 -13.16 2.66
CA ARG A 80 8.03 -13.31 3.69
C ARG A 80 8.70 -11.97 4.01
N PHE A 81 9.08 -11.21 2.99
CA PHE A 81 9.72 -9.90 3.09
C PHE A 81 8.91 -8.93 3.94
N TYR A 82 7.61 -8.76 3.65
CA TYR A 82 6.77 -7.88 4.46
C TYR A 82 6.52 -8.42 5.87
N ASN A 83 6.39 -9.74 6.04
CA ASN A 83 6.27 -10.31 7.38
C ASN A 83 7.53 -10.05 8.22
N GLU A 84 8.73 -10.12 7.63
CA GLU A 84 10.00 -9.82 8.31
C GLU A 84 10.18 -8.33 8.64
N LEU A 85 9.61 -7.44 7.81
CA LEU A 85 9.63 -5.99 8.02
C LEU A 85 8.53 -5.47 8.95
N THR A 86 7.68 -6.35 9.48
CA THR A 86 6.69 -6.01 10.50
C THR A 86 7.35 -5.18 11.60
N GLU A 87 6.70 -4.09 12.01
CA GLU A 87 7.16 -3.16 13.05
C GLU A 87 8.43 -2.35 12.69
N GLN A 88 8.88 -2.38 11.43
CA GLN A 88 10.08 -1.63 10.98
C GLN A 88 9.77 -0.58 9.90
N HIS A 89 8.50 -0.34 9.63
CA HIS A 89 8.06 0.62 8.60
C HIS A 89 8.16 2.07 9.09
N ASP A 90 8.73 2.95 8.26
CA ASP A 90 8.71 4.39 8.50
C ASP A 90 7.31 4.95 8.19
N CYS A 91 6.51 5.09 9.24
CA CYS A 91 5.13 5.54 9.13
C CYS A 91 5.01 6.98 8.63
N VAL A 92 5.97 7.85 8.95
CA VAL A 92 5.93 9.25 8.55
C VAL A 92 6.09 9.36 7.04
N THR A 93 7.13 8.73 6.50
CA THR A 93 7.38 8.72 5.06
C THR A 93 6.24 8.04 4.29
N LEU A 94 5.69 6.94 4.83
CA LEU A 94 4.55 6.26 4.19
C LEU A 94 3.27 7.11 4.15
N LEU A 95 2.97 7.86 5.21
CA LEU A 95 1.82 8.77 5.23
C LEU A 95 1.99 9.94 4.24
N GLU A 96 3.20 10.49 4.13
CA GLU A 96 3.51 11.53 3.15
C GLU A 96 3.35 11.01 1.71
N LEU A 97 3.85 9.81 1.44
CA LEU A 97 3.72 9.16 0.14
C LEU A 97 2.25 8.87 -0.20
N ALA A 98 1.49 8.31 0.74
CA ALA A 98 0.06 8.06 0.59
C ALA A 98 -0.72 9.34 0.26
N ARG A 99 -0.42 10.44 0.96
CA ARG A 99 -1.00 11.76 0.68
C ARG A 99 -0.65 12.25 -0.73
N SER A 100 0.59 12.05 -1.18
CA SER A 100 1.01 12.46 -2.52
C SER A 100 0.21 11.77 -3.61
N PHE A 101 -0.11 10.48 -3.45
CA PHE A 101 -0.93 9.73 -4.41
C PHE A 101 -2.35 10.25 -4.49
N VAL A 102 -2.95 10.59 -3.35
CA VAL A 102 -4.30 11.16 -3.34
C VAL A 102 -4.31 12.50 -4.07
N PHE A 103 -3.30 13.35 -3.84
CA PHE A 103 -3.19 14.64 -4.52
C PHE A 103 -2.99 14.48 -6.04
N GLN A 104 -2.12 13.56 -6.45
CA GLN A 104 -1.92 13.24 -7.87
C GLN A 104 -3.22 12.75 -8.52
N LEU A 105 -3.96 11.86 -7.86
CA LEU A 105 -5.23 11.37 -8.36
C LEU A 105 -6.27 12.51 -8.49
N GLN A 106 -6.37 13.37 -7.48
CA GLN A 106 -7.27 14.53 -7.52
C GLN A 106 -6.92 15.48 -8.68
N HIS A 107 -5.63 15.75 -8.90
CA HIS A 107 -5.18 16.56 -10.04
C HIS A 107 -5.60 15.94 -11.37
N LEU A 108 -5.34 14.64 -11.57
CA LEU A 108 -5.73 13.90 -12.78
C LEU A 108 -7.24 13.88 -13.02
N MET A 109 -8.05 13.91 -11.94
CA MET A 109 -9.51 13.97 -12.05
C MET A 109 -10.02 15.36 -12.41
N VAL A 110 -9.33 16.42 -12.01
CA VAL A 110 -9.68 17.82 -12.31
C VAL A 110 -9.26 18.23 -13.73
N GLU A 111 -8.22 17.60 -14.29
CA GLU A 111 -7.75 17.82 -15.66
C GLU A 111 -8.58 17.07 -16.74
N ARG A 112 -9.70 16.45 -16.36
CA ARG A 112 -10.67 15.81 -17.28
C ARG A 112 -11.89 16.69 -17.53
#